data_AF-A0A1M6FRG7-F1
#
_entry.id   AF-A0A1M6FRG7-F1
#
_cell.length_a   1.000
_cell.length_b   1.000
_cell.length_c   1.000
_cell.angle_alpha   90.00
_cell.angle_beta   90.00
_cell.angle_gamma   90.00
#
_symmetry.space_group_name_H-M   'P 1'
#
loop_
_entity.id
_entity.type
_entity.pdbx_description
1 polymer ?
#
loop_
_entity_poly.entity_id
_entity_poly.type
_entity_poly.pdbx_seq_one_letter_code
_entity_poly.pdbx_strand_id
1 'polypeptide(L)'
;MSLRKIGFYILSFVVVFASCKKDDDGNIVTIEIRDRAEQQISDNDSIIDYLETHYFNKSAFDGSSTDLNLADIEITKITDEIISSDADSLLINAVLTKQAVYEDTDYDYYVLRLNDGGGIDKPTFADNVVVTYEGFTLDNEVFDSRVNALGDDPFDLVSLIQGWRLVLPEFNTAESYNENGDGTVNFVNSGLGVMFLPSGLAYFSSAVPGSSYAPLIFKFELIATFQNDHDGDGIPSYLEDLFKGDGTPGSDAVFDVNFDDLTDETDDDTDGDGAPNYFDTDDDGDGILTEDEIVVTTENRATIEEIKNLPLESNQVLLNKISKETDGTYTGTIITFTDSDSDGIYDYLDDE
;
A
#
# COMPACT_ATOMS: atom_id res chain seq x y z
N MET A 1 9.16 -2.21 -72.51
CA MET A 1 9.89 -2.60 -71.28
C MET A 1 10.69 -3.86 -71.60
N SER A 2 12.03 -3.86 -71.49
CA SER A 2 12.85 -5.01 -71.95
C SER A 2 12.52 -6.26 -71.14
N LEU A 3 12.39 -7.44 -71.79
CA LEU A 3 12.10 -8.72 -71.13
C LEU A 3 13.03 -9.04 -69.93
N ARG A 4 14.26 -8.50 -69.92
CA ARG A 4 15.20 -8.61 -68.81
C ARG A 4 14.75 -7.93 -67.50
N LYS A 5 13.92 -6.89 -67.57
CA LYS A 5 13.36 -6.19 -66.40
C LYS A 5 12.13 -6.91 -65.85
N ILE A 6 11.30 -7.49 -66.73
CA ILE A 6 10.12 -8.28 -66.33
C ILE A 6 10.54 -9.59 -65.64
N GLY A 7 11.60 -10.25 -66.13
CA GLY A 7 12.15 -11.45 -65.49
C GLY A 7 12.68 -11.21 -64.07
N PHE A 8 13.23 -10.02 -63.79
CA PHE A 8 13.74 -9.66 -62.47
C PHE A 8 12.61 -9.41 -61.46
N TYR A 9 11.49 -8.81 -61.91
CA TYR A 9 10.30 -8.62 -61.06
C TYR A 9 9.58 -9.95 -60.77
N ILE A 10 9.49 -10.86 -61.74
CA ILE A 10 8.86 -12.18 -61.54
C ILE A 10 9.71 -13.06 -60.61
N LEU A 11 11.05 -13.04 -60.74
CA LEU A 11 11.94 -13.77 -59.83
C LEU A 11 11.89 -13.21 -58.40
N SER A 12 11.76 -11.88 -58.25
CA SER A 12 11.64 -11.24 -56.94
C SER A 12 10.28 -11.52 -56.28
N PHE A 13 9.20 -11.66 -57.05
CA PHE A 13 7.88 -12.01 -56.53
C PHE A 13 7.78 -13.47 -56.09
N VAL A 14 8.49 -14.39 -56.74
CA VAL A 14 8.49 -15.83 -56.38
C VAL A 14 9.30 -16.13 -55.11
N VAL A 15 10.35 -15.35 -54.81
CA VAL A 15 11.15 -15.53 -53.58
C VAL A 15 10.38 -15.03 -52.34
N VAL A 16 9.48 -14.04 -52.49
CA VAL A 16 8.64 -13.54 -51.38
C VAL A 16 7.60 -14.57 -50.94
N PHE A 17 7.04 -15.38 -51.86
CA PHE A 17 6.08 -16.44 -51.51
C PHE A 17 6.72 -17.79 -51.12
N ALA A 18 8.03 -17.95 -51.29
CA ALA A 18 8.75 -19.18 -50.90
C ALA A 18 9.44 -19.06 -49.52
N SER A 19 9.37 -17.90 -48.87
CA SER A 19 9.96 -17.67 -47.53
C SER A 19 8.98 -17.88 -46.37
N CYS A 20 7.71 -18.17 -46.63
CA CYS A 20 6.83 -18.74 -45.61
C CYS A 20 7.09 -20.25 -45.53
N LYS A 21 8.20 -20.61 -44.88
CA LYS A 21 8.19 -21.87 -44.14
C LYS A 21 7.15 -21.73 -43.04
N LYS A 22 6.23 -22.68 -42.96
CA LYS A 22 5.43 -22.89 -41.75
C LYS A 22 6.37 -23.45 -40.68
N ASP A 23 7.09 -22.56 -40.01
CA ASP A 23 7.83 -22.86 -38.78
C ASP A 23 7.22 -22.05 -37.61
N ASP A 24 5.90 -21.80 -37.65
CA ASP A 24 5.14 -21.25 -36.51
C ASP A 24 4.57 -22.41 -35.65
N ASP A 25 5.44 -23.36 -35.30
CA ASP A 25 5.28 -24.20 -34.11
C ASP A 25 6.18 -23.63 -33.00
N GLY A 26 6.26 -22.31 -32.92
CA GLY A 26 6.74 -21.65 -31.72
C GLY A 26 5.73 -21.99 -30.63
N ASN A 27 6.07 -22.97 -29.78
CA ASN A 27 5.41 -23.16 -28.50
C ASN A 27 5.32 -21.78 -27.85
N ILE A 28 4.14 -21.16 -27.90
CA ILE A 28 3.80 -20.12 -26.94
C ILE A 28 3.82 -20.88 -25.62
N VAL A 29 4.93 -20.75 -24.89
CA VAL A 29 4.99 -21.25 -23.52
C VAL A 29 4.04 -20.34 -22.77
N THR A 30 2.79 -20.76 -22.66
CA THR A 30 1.84 -20.19 -21.71
C THR A 30 2.40 -20.51 -20.34
N ILE A 31 2.98 -19.51 -19.68
CA ILE A 31 3.37 -19.62 -18.29
C ILE A 31 2.07 -19.62 -17.51
N GLU A 32 1.70 -20.78 -16.96
CA GLU A 32 0.55 -20.91 -16.07
C GLU A 32 0.89 -20.19 -14.76
N ILE A 33 0.06 -19.21 -14.39
CA ILE A 33 0.15 -18.53 -13.11
C ILE A 33 -0.18 -19.57 -12.02
N ARG A 34 0.64 -19.64 -10.97
CA ARG A 34 0.38 -20.56 -9.85
C ARG A 34 -0.92 -20.22 -9.14
N ASP A 35 -1.53 -21.21 -8.54
CA ASP A 35 -2.67 -21.01 -7.66
C ASP A 35 -2.25 -20.24 -6.39
N ARG A 36 -2.99 -19.17 -6.05
CA ARG A 36 -2.69 -18.30 -4.89
C ARG A 36 -2.85 -19.07 -3.57
N ALA A 37 -3.89 -19.91 -3.45
CA ALA A 37 -4.16 -20.66 -2.23
C ALA A 37 -3.08 -21.72 -1.94
N GLU A 38 -2.62 -22.44 -2.96
CA GLU A 38 -1.49 -23.37 -2.83
C GLU A 38 -0.17 -22.65 -2.52
N GLN A 39 0.11 -21.52 -3.20
CA GLN A 39 1.33 -20.75 -2.99
C GLN A 39 1.38 -20.17 -1.58
N GLN A 40 0.27 -19.64 -1.06
CA GLN A 40 0.21 -19.05 0.27
C GLN A 40 0.54 -20.05 1.38
N ILE A 41 0.10 -21.32 1.25
CA ILE A 41 0.45 -22.36 2.22
C ILE A 41 1.97 -22.56 2.27
N SER A 42 2.62 -22.67 1.10
CA SER A 42 4.07 -22.84 1.01
C SER A 42 4.85 -21.61 1.50
N ASP A 43 4.36 -20.42 1.21
CA ASP A 43 4.96 -19.16 1.66
C ASP A 43 4.90 -19.04 3.17
N ASN A 44 3.73 -19.33 3.75
CA ASN A 44 3.52 -19.27 5.19
C ASN A 44 4.43 -20.26 5.94
N ASP A 45 4.51 -21.51 5.47
CA ASP A 45 5.42 -22.51 6.03
C ASP A 45 6.88 -22.02 6.04
N SER A 46 7.30 -21.34 4.96
CA SER A 46 8.66 -20.80 4.83
C SER A 46 8.92 -19.60 5.75
N ILE A 47 7.92 -18.72 5.91
CA ILE A 47 8.01 -17.59 6.85
C ILE A 47 8.07 -18.11 8.29
N ILE A 48 7.23 -19.09 8.66
CA ILE A 48 7.26 -19.69 9.99
C ILE A 48 8.62 -20.32 10.30
N ASP A 49 9.21 -21.09 9.37
CA ASP A 49 10.56 -21.65 9.55
C ASP A 49 11.61 -20.54 9.77
N TYR A 50 11.52 -19.44 9.01
CA TYR A 50 12.38 -18.28 9.21
C TYR A 50 12.20 -17.69 10.62
N LEU A 51 10.96 -17.45 11.05
CA LEU A 51 10.64 -16.86 12.35
C LEU A 51 11.06 -17.76 13.53
N GLU A 52 10.98 -19.08 13.39
CA GLU A 52 11.38 -20.06 14.42
C GLU A 52 12.91 -20.19 14.53
N THR A 53 13.64 -19.92 13.45
CA THR A 53 15.10 -20.12 13.37
C THR A 53 15.91 -18.83 13.45
N HIS A 54 15.27 -17.66 13.55
CA HIS A 54 15.93 -16.37 13.65
C HIS A 54 15.51 -15.58 14.90
N TYR A 55 16.42 -14.74 15.38
CA TYR A 55 16.16 -13.79 16.46
C TYR A 55 16.57 -12.39 16.02
N PHE A 56 16.07 -11.38 16.73
CA PHE A 56 16.49 -10.00 16.56
C PHE A 56 17.22 -9.47 17.81
N ASN A 57 18.02 -8.42 17.65
CA ASN A 57 18.75 -7.73 18.72
C ASN A 57 17.85 -6.91 19.65
N LYS A 58 16.87 -7.56 20.30
CA LYS A 58 15.83 -6.94 21.16
C LYS A 58 16.34 -5.97 22.22
N SER A 59 17.52 -6.19 22.79
CA SER A 59 18.07 -5.31 23.83
C SER A 59 18.38 -3.89 23.32
N ALA A 60 18.51 -3.68 22.01
CA ALA A 60 18.59 -2.35 21.41
C ALA A 60 17.24 -1.59 21.43
N PHE A 61 16.12 -2.31 21.62
CA PHE A 61 14.75 -1.79 21.54
C PHE A 61 14.04 -1.84 22.91
N ASP A 62 14.78 -1.67 24.01
CA ASP A 62 14.26 -1.73 25.38
C ASP A 62 13.51 -0.45 25.84
N GLY A 63 13.29 0.49 24.92
CA GLY A 63 12.68 1.80 25.17
C GLY A 63 13.63 2.84 25.78
N SER A 64 14.92 2.54 25.91
CA SER A 64 15.92 3.50 26.41
C SER A 64 16.33 4.57 25.39
N SER A 65 16.13 4.31 24.09
CA SER A 65 16.40 5.23 22.98
C SER A 65 15.13 5.49 22.16
N THR A 66 14.96 6.74 21.73
CA THR A 66 13.91 7.18 20.78
C THR A 66 14.48 7.52 19.40
N ASP A 67 15.80 7.43 19.24
CA ASP A 67 16.53 7.71 18.00
C ASP A 67 16.96 6.41 17.29
N LEU A 68 16.08 5.40 17.31
CA LEU A 68 16.31 4.13 16.64
C LEU A 68 15.90 4.24 15.17
N ASN A 69 16.71 3.67 14.29
CA ASN A 69 16.50 3.70 12.85
C ASN A 69 16.68 2.31 12.24
N LEU A 70 16.49 2.22 10.93
CA LEU A 70 16.55 0.96 10.19
C LEU A 70 17.88 0.20 10.35
N ALA A 71 19.01 0.91 10.50
CA ALA A 71 20.34 0.30 10.64
C ALA A 71 20.57 -0.35 12.01
N ASP A 72 19.74 -0.04 13.00
CA ASP A 72 19.82 -0.65 14.33
C ASP A 72 19.14 -2.03 14.38
N ILE A 73 18.41 -2.42 13.32
CA ILE A 73 17.71 -3.71 13.25
C ILE A 73 18.65 -4.80 12.73
N GLU A 74 19.04 -5.71 13.61
CA GLU A 74 19.82 -6.91 13.27
C GLU A 74 18.95 -8.16 13.44
N ILE A 75 18.81 -8.95 12.36
CA ILE A 75 18.16 -10.26 12.38
C ILE A 75 19.22 -11.32 12.10
N THR A 76 19.31 -12.32 12.97
CA THR A 76 20.37 -13.33 12.94
C THR A 76 19.80 -14.75 13.01
N LYS A 77 20.27 -15.63 12.13
CA LYS A 77 19.96 -17.06 12.16
C LYS A 77 20.62 -17.73 13.35
N ILE A 78 19.90 -18.63 14.01
CA ILE A 78 20.46 -19.48 15.05
C ILE A 78 21.45 -20.47 14.43
N THR A 79 22.68 -20.44 14.92
CA THR A 79 23.70 -21.47 14.68
C THR A 79 24.01 -22.18 15.99
N ASP A 80 24.44 -23.45 15.95
CA ASP A 80 24.53 -24.33 17.13
C ASP A 80 25.16 -23.72 18.40
N GLU A 81 24.52 -24.03 19.54
CA GLU A 81 24.98 -23.99 20.94
C GLU A 81 25.60 -22.69 21.48
N ILE A 82 24.79 -21.63 21.56
CA ILE A 82 24.48 -20.85 22.78
C ILE A 82 23.55 -19.72 22.31
N ILE A 83 22.26 -19.87 22.62
CA ILE A 83 21.30 -18.78 22.54
C ILE A 83 21.79 -17.74 23.59
N SER A 84 22.27 -16.58 23.11
CA SER A 84 22.61 -15.44 23.97
C SER A 84 21.48 -15.19 24.99
N SER A 85 21.76 -14.62 26.16
CA SER A 85 20.69 -14.11 27.02
C SER A 85 19.83 -13.04 26.31
N ASP A 86 20.34 -12.41 25.24
CA ASP A 86 19.58 -11.54 24.33
C ASP A 86 18.69 -12.31 23.34
N ALA A 87 18.95 -13.61 23.14
CA ALA A 87 18.19 -14.46 22.23
C ALA A 87 16.92 -15.06 22.86
N ASP A 88 16.45 -14.47 23.98
CA ASP A 88 15.03 -14.45 24.43
C ASP A 88 14.12 -13.62 23.46
N SER A 89 14.47 -13.62 22.17
CA SER A 89 13.98 -12.72 21.12
C SER A 89 13.83 -13.46 19.79
N LEU A 90 13.54 -14.76 19.84
CA LEU A 90 13.07 -15.50 18.67
C LEU A 90 11.95 -14.70 18.01
N LEU A 91 12.06 -14.48 16.70
CA LEU A 91 11.10 -13.66 15.96
C LEU A 91 9.68 -14.21 16.11
N ILE A 92 9.51 -15.54 16.08
CA ILE A 92 8.20 -16.19 16.26
C ILE A 92 7.49 -15.82 17.57
N ASN A 93 8.24 -15.45 18.62
CA ASN A 93 7.69 -15.05 19.91
C ASN A 93 7.44 -13.53 20.02
N ALA A 94 7.88 -12.75 19.03
CA ALA A 94 7.87 -11.29 19.06
C ALA A 94 6.98 -10.67 17.98
N VAL A 95 6.80 -11.33 16.85
CA VAL A 95 5.93 -10.85 15.78
C VAL A 95 4.46 -10.94 16.17
N LEU A 96 3.68 -10.01 15.64
CA LEU A 96 2.22 -10.08 15.62
C LEU A 96 1.78 -10.81 14.36
N THR A 97 0.96 -11.85 14.50
CA THR A 97 0.25 -12.48 13.38
C THR A 97 -0.93 -11.60 12.98
N LYS A 98 -1.08 -11.37 11.68
CA LYS A 98 -2.15 -10.60 11.06
C LYS A 98 -2.74 -11.38 9.90
N GLN A 99 -3.98 -11.04 9.54
CA GLN A 99 -4.73 -11.72 8.48
C GLN A 99 -5.29 -10.69 7.51
N ALA A 100 -5.36 -11.04 6.23
CA ALA A 100 -6.02 -10.27 5.19
C ALA A 100 -6.56 -11.20 4.11
N VAL A 101 -7.65 -10.80 3.46
CA VAL A 101 -8.13 -11.41 2.22
C VAL A 101 -7.66 -10.52 1.08
N TYR A 102 -7.06 -11.11 0.04
CA TYR A 102 -6.65 -10.36 -1.16
C TYR A 102 -6.74 -11.27 -2.38
N GLU A 103 -7.44 -10.83 -3.42
CA GLU A 103 -7.72 -11.64 -4.61
C GLU A 103 -8.22 -13.06 -4.27
N ASP A 104 -9.35 -13.07 -3.55
CA ASP A 104 -10.09 -14.26 -3.12
C ASP A 104 -9.27 -15.29 -2.32
N THR A 105 -8.17 -14.85 -1.71
CA THR A 105 -7.27 -15.73 -0.96
C THR A 105 -7.00 -15.18 0.44
N ASP A 106 -7.13 -16.04 1.46
CA ASP A 106 -6.75 -15.72 2.84
C ASP A 106 -5.23 -15.78 3.03
N TYR A 107 -4.65 -14.73 3.62
CA TYR A 107 -3.23 -14.63 3.94
C TYR A 107 -3.01 -14.43 5.43
N ASP A 108 -2.01 -15.15 5.97
CA ASP A 108 -1.35 -14.80 7.23
C ASP A 108 -0.08 -14.01 6.88
N TYR A 109 0.16 -12.91 7.60
CA TYR A 109 1.40 -12.14 7.53
C TYR A 109 1.83 -11.72 8.93
N TYR A 110 3.09 -11.29 9.07
CA TYR A 110 3.68 -11.06 10.39
C TYR A 110 4.35 -9.70 10.47
N VAL A 111 4.17 -9.02 11.60
CA VAL A 111 4.73 -7.69 11.85
C VAL A 111 5.50 -7.68 13.15
N LEU A 112 6.79 -7.37 13.10
CA LEU A 112 7.59 -7.00 14.27
C LEU A 112 7.46 -5.48 14.48
N ARG A 113 6.75 -5.06 15.52
CA ARG A 113 6.63 -3.65 15.91
C ARG A 113 7.78 -3.29 16.85
N LEU A 114 8.63 -2.34 16.46
CA LEU A 114 9.80 -1.92 17.23
C LEU A 114 9.63 -0.51 17.81
N ASN A 115 9.02 0.40 17.04
CA ASN A 115 8.58 1.71 17.50
C ASN A 115 7.26 2.06 16.81
N ASP A 116 6.24 2.47 17.57
CA ASP A 116 4.95 2.86 16.99
C ASP A 116 5.02 4.22 16.27
N GLY A 117 6.04 5.03 16.55
CA GLY A 117 6.16 6.40 16.05
C GLY A 117 5.52 7.41 17.02
N GLY A 118 6.18 8.55 17.21
CA GLY A 118 5.76 9.63 18.11
C GLY A 118 4.98 10.76 17.44
N GLY A 119 4.87 10.75 16.11
CA GLY A 119 4.04 11.68 15.36
C GLY A 119 2.55 11.51 15.68
N ILE A 120 1.77 12.56 15.39
CA ILE A 120 0.31 12.52 15.56
C ILE A 120 -0.41 11.89 14.36
N ASP A 121 0.26 11.92 13.19
CA ASP A 121 -0.31 11.49 11.92
C ASP A 121 0.03 10.03 11.65
N LYS A 122 -0.93 9.37 11.01
CA LYS A 122 -0.90 7.98 10.63
C LYS A 122 -1.48 7.87 9.21
N PRO A 123 -0.78 7.22 8.27
CA PRO A 123 -1.30 7.10 6.91
C PRO A 123 -2.56 6.24 6.88
N THR A 124 -3.44 6.54 5.94
CA THR A 124 -4.41 5.58 5.41
C THR A 124 -3.75 4.70 4.35
N PHE A 125 -4.46 3.71 3.83
CA PHE A 125 -3.91 2.85 2.76
C PHE A 125 -3.80 3.53 1.39
N ALA A 126 -4.43 4.70 1.23
CA ALA A 126 -4.46 5.47 0.00
C ALA A 126 -3.55 6.71 0.06
N ASP A 127 -2.86 6.93 1.19
CA ASP A 127 -2.03 8.11 1.40
C ASP A 127 -0.67 8.01 0.71
N ASN A 128 -0.07 9.18 0.48
CA ASN A 128 1.33 9.31 0.14
C ASN A 128 2.19 9.17 1.41
N VAL A 129 3.26 8.37 1.36
CA VAL A 129 4.17 8.14 2.50
C VAL A 129 5.63 8.43 2.17
N VAL A 130 6.34 8.96 3.16
CA VAL A 130 7.81 9.05 3.14
C VAL A 130 8.34 7.93 4.02
N VAL A 131 9.09 7.01 3.42
CA VAL A 131 9.58 5.80 4.09
C VAL A 131 10.99 5.46 3.65
N THR A 132 11.84 5.17 4.63
CA THR A 132 13.15 4.54 4.43
C THR A 132 12.96 3.05 4.62
N TYR A 133 13.47 2.21 3.71
CA TYR A 133 13.26 0.76 3.79
C TYR A 133 14.43 -0.06 3.24
N GLU A 134 14.47 -1.33 3.64
CA GLU A 134 15.34 -2.37 3.08
C GLU A 134 14.49 -3.63 2.87
N GLY A 135 14.37 -4.07 1.61
CA GLY A 135 13.68 -5.28 1.19
C GLY A 135 14.66 -6.41 0.90
N PHE A 136 14.46 -7.57 1.53
CA PHE A 136 15.31 -8.75 1.38
C PHE A 136 14.52 -10.06 1.43
N THR A 137 15.11 -11.12 0.89
CA THR A 137 14.52 -12.47 0.88
C THR A 137 14.77 -13.21 2.19
N LEU A 138 14.12 -14.36 2.39
CA LEU A 138 14.36 -15.25 3.54
C LEU A 138 15.82 -15.78 3.63
N ASP A 139 16.60 -15.67 2.55
CA ASP A 139 18.02 -16.01 2.51
C ASP A 139 18.94 -14.82 2.85
N ASN A 140 18.36 -13.68 3.28
CA ASN A 140 19.05 -12.41 3.55
C ASN A 140 19.67 -11.74 2.32
N GLU A 141 19.18 -12.03 1.12
CA GLU A 141 19.59 -11.33 -0.10
C GLU A 141 18.76 -10.05 -0.28
N VAL A 142 19.40 -8.89 -0.17
CA VAL A 142 18.78 -7.57 -0.40
C VAL A 142 18.51 -7.40 -1.89
N PHE A 143 17.25 -7.14 -2.24
CA PHE A 143 16.83 -6.91 -3.63
C PHE A 143 16.47 -5.45 -3.91
N ASP A 144 16.12 -4.67 -2.88
CA ASP A 144 15.74 -3.27 -3.00
C ASP A 144 15.94 -2.50 -1.68
N SER A 145 16.21 -1.20 -1.75
CA SER A 145 16.30 -0.33 -0.57
C SER A 145 16.22 1.15 -0.91
N ARG A 146 15.77 1.94 0.07
CA ARG A 146 15.78 3.41 0.04
C ARG A 146 16.35 3.93 1.35
N VAL A 147 17.57 4.49 1.31
CA VAL A 147 18.36 4.87 2.51
C VAL A 147 18.41 6.37 2.82
N ASN A 148 17.65 7.22 2.11
CA ASN A 148 17.55 8.67 2.37
C ASN A 148 16.21 9.21 1.84
N ALA A 149 15.10 8.87 2.48
CA ALA A 149 13.80 9.40 2.06
C ALA A 149 13.70 10.90 2.44
N LEU A 150 13.35 11.73 1.45
CA LEU A 150 13.08 13.15 1.62
C LEU A 150 11.60 13.41 1.36
N GLY A 151 11.09 14.51 1.90
CA GLY A 151 9.66 14.88 1.77
C GLY A 151 9.19 15.15 0.34
N ASP A 152 10.11 15.45 -0.59
CA ASP A 152 9.77 15.85 -1.98
C ASP A 152 9.53 14.64 -2.92
N ASP A 153 9.59 13.41 -2.42
CA ASP A 153 9.45 12.17 -3.19
C ASP A 153 8.69 11.11 -2.38
N PRO A 154 7.42 11.35 -2.03
CA PRO A 154 6.60 10.35 -1.35
C PRO A 154 6.27 9.19 -2.30
N PHE A 155 6.04 8.00 -1.73
CA PHE A 155 5.38 6.92 -2.44
C PHE A 155 3.87 7.02 -2.24
N ASP A 156 3.12 6.90 -3.32
CA ASP A 156 1.69 6.69 -3.27
C ASP A 156 1.40 5.22 -2.92
N LEU A 157 0.77 4.98 -1.76
CA LEU A 157 0.49 3.63 -1.28
C LEU A 157 -0.42 2.81 -2.22
N VAL A 158 -1.33 3.45 -2.95
CA VAL A 158 -2.21 2.76 -3.91
C VAL A 158 -1.41 2.09 -5.02
N SER A 159 -0.25 2.67 -5.37
CA SER A 159 0.65 2.14 -6.39
C SER A 159 1.60 1.03 -5.91
N LEU A 160 1.58 0.69 -4.61
CA LEU A 160 2.51 -0.27 -4.00
C LEU A 160 1.86 -1.63 -3.72
N ILE A 161 2.68 -2.59 -3.28
CA ILE A 161 2.22 -3.93 -2.91
C ILE A 161 1.23 -3.89 -1.73
N GLN A 162 0.27 -4.83 -1.71
CA GLN A 162 -0.78 -4.89 -0.70
C GLN A 162 -0.25 -4.91 0.74
N GLY A 163 0.86 -5.61 0.98
CA GLY A 163 1.45 -5.65 2.33
C GLY A 163 1.85 -4.28 2.88
N TRP A 164 2.22 -3.32 2.02
CA TRP A 164 2.53 -1.96 2.48
C TRP A 164 1.27 -1.17 2.84
N ARG A 165 0.22 -1.31 2.02
CA ARG A 165 -1.12 -0.74 2.25
C ARG A 165 -1.76 -1.26 3.54
N LEU A 166 -1.45 -2.50 3.93
CA LEU A 166 -1.90 -3.11 5.19
C LEU A 166 -1.05 -2.69 6.41
N VAL A 167 0.28 -2.68 6.28
CA VAL A 167 1.18 -2.56 7.44
C VAL A 167 1.49 -1.10 7.80
N LEU A 168 1.78 -0.23 6.83
CA LEU A 168 2.20 1.14 7.13
C LEU A 168 1.10 1.95 7.86
N PRO A 169 -0.19 1.77 7.52
CA PRO A 169 -1.32 2.26 8.32
C PRO A 169 -1.49 1.58 9.69
N GLU A 170 -0.48 0.96 10.28
CA GLU A 170 -0.47 0.57 11.70
C GLU A 170 0.50 1.40 12.56
N PHE A 171 1.30 2.26 11.93
CA PHE A 171 2.37 3.04 12.55
C PHE A 171 2.09 4.53 12.41
N ASN A 172 2.49 5.30 13.41
CA ASN A 172 2.55 6.75 13.32
C ASN A 172 3.84 7.18 12.63
N THR A 173 3.78 8.39 12.08
CA THR A 173 4.93 9.10 11.51
C THR A 173 5.95 9.53 12.56
N ALA A 174 7.06 10.13 12.12
CA ALA A 174 8.05 10.72 13.01
C ALA A 174 7.49 11.88 13.82
N GLU A 175 7.95 12.02 15.06
CA GLU A 175 7.53 13.10 15.96
C GLU A 175 8.09 14.45 15.53
N SER A 176 9.35 14.44 15.08
CA SER A 176 10.06 15.64 14.65
C SER A 176 11.29 15.28 13.81
N TYR A 177 12.05 16.28 13.39
CA TYR A 177 13.34 16.10 12.75
C TYR A 177 14.36 17.11 13.27
N ASN A 178 15.63 16.74 13.18
CA ASN A 178 16.78 17.60 13.47
C ASN A 178 17.58 17.84 12.19
N GLU A 179 17.92 19.09 11.89
CA GLU A 179 18.83 19.43 10.79
C GLU A 179 20.29 19.29 11.23
N ASN A 180 21.10 18.58 10.44
CA ASN A 180 22.52 18.32 10.75
C ASN A 180 23.46 19.47 10.32
N GLY A 181 22.93 20.49 9.64
CA GLY A 181 23.70 21.66 9.17
C GLY A 181 24.54 21.41 7.90
N ASP A 182 24.52 20.20 7.35
CA ASP A 182 25.13 19.81 6.07
C ASP A 182 24.10 19.57 4.95
N GLY A 183 22.83 19.89 5.23
CA GLY A 183 21.69 19.67 4.32
C GLY A 183 21.01 18.32 4.52
N THR A 184 21.46 17.49 5.46
CA THR A 184 20.77 16.25 5.87
C THR A 184 19.91 16.49 7.12
N VAL A 185 18.91 15.63 7.29
CA VAL A 185 18.02 15.62 8.45
C VAL A 185 18.03 14.24 9.10
N ASN A 186 17.86 14.22 10.42
CA ASN A 186 17.58 13.00 11.18
C ASN A 186 16.16 13.09 11.73
N PHE A 187 15.35 12.06 11.48
CA PHE A 187 14.02 11.96 12.05
C PHE A 187 14.09 11.41 13.47
N VAL A 188 13.20 11.89 14.33
CA VAL A 188 13.13 11.53 15.74
C VAL A 188 11.85 10.74 15.97
N ASN A 189 11.99 9.58 16.62
CA ASN A 189 10.85 8.77 17.04
C ASN A 189 9.92 8.39 15.87
N SER A 190 10.50 7.99 14.73
CA SER A 190 9.80 7.48 13.55
C SER A 190 9.14 6.11 13.82
N GLY A 191 8.05 5.80 13.13
CA GLY A 191 7.48 4.45 13.14
C GLY A 191 8.51 3.46 12.58
N LEU A 192 8.82 2.39 13.33
CA LEU A 192 9.90 1.45 12.99
C LEU A 192 9.40 0.01 13.14
N GLY A 193 9.57 -0.78 12.09
CA GLY A 193 9.11 -2.15 12.10
C GLY A 193 9.73 -3.04 11.04
N VAL A 194 9.35 -4.31 11.09
CA VAL A 194 9.66 -5.31 10.08
C VAL A 194 8.38 -6.05 9.70
N MET A 195 8.10 -6.14 8.40
CA MET A 195 7.00 -6.97 7.89
C MET A 195 7.55 -8.20 7.17
N PHE A 196 6.90 -9.34 7.40
CA PHE A 196 7.17 -10.62 6.76
C PHE A 196 5.94 -10.97 5.94
N LEU A 197 6.06 -10.87 4.62
CA LEU A 197 4.95 -10.94 3.70
C LEU A 197 5.05 -12.21 2.85
N PRO A 198 3.95 -12.97 2.71
CA PRO A 198 3.88 -13.97 1.64
C PRO A 198 3.88 -13.30 0.27
N SER A 199 4.20 -14.06 -0.77
CA SER A 199 4.33 -13.51 -2.12
C SER A 199 3.02 -12.94 -2.65
N GLY A 200 1.86 -13.48 -2.22
CA GLY A 200 0.53 -13.00 -2.59
C GLY A 200 0.20 -11.58 -2.14
N LEU A 201 0.78 -11.12 -1.01
CA LEU A 201 0.71 -9.74 -0.53
C LEU A 201 1.91 -8.88 -0.98
N ALA A 202 2.78 -9.46 -1.82
CA ALA A 202 3.97 -8.83 -2.36
C ALA A 202 3.99 -8.96 -3.90
N TYR A 203 5.10 -9.44 -4.48
CA TYR A 203 5.28 -9.51 -5.94
C TYR A 203 4.81 -10.85 -6.54
N PHE A 204 3.55 -11.23 -6.29
CA PHE A 204 2.97 -12.46 -6.84
C PHE A 204 3.00 -12.45 -8.36
N SER A 205 3.60 -13.47 -8.99
CA SER A 205 3.72 -13.60 -10.46
C SER A 205 4.42 -12.44 -11.20
N SER A 206 4.89 -11.42 -10.49
CA SER A 206 5.53 -10.25 -11.08
C SER A 206 6.92 -10.60 -11.59
N ALA A 207 7.36 -9.93 -12.67
CA ALA A 207 8.66 -10.14 -13.29
C ALA A 207 9.81 -9.42 -12.56
N VAL A 208 9.67 -9.19 -11.25
CA VAL A 208 10.73 -8.61 -10.40
C VAL A 208 11.78 -9.70 -10.12
N PRO A 209 13.04 -9.55 -10.57
CA PRO A 209 14.08 -10.55 -10.38
C PRO A 209 14.28 -10.88 -8.89
N GLY A 210 14.16 -12.16 -8.53
CA GLY A 210 14.39 -12.63 -7.17
C GLY A 210 13.20 -12.52 -6.22
N SER A 211 12.10 -11.89 -6.63
CA SER A 211 10.95 -11.62 -5.74
C SER A 211 9.63 -12.25 -6.20
N SER A 212 9.58 -12.81 -7.42
CA SER A 212 8.40 -13.50 -7.94
C SER A 212 8.11 -14.79 -7.16
N TYR A 213 6.89 -14.94 -6.67
CA TYR A 213 6.45 -16.12 -5.88
C TYR A 213 7.36 -16.43 -4.67
N ALA A 214 7.99 -15.40 -4.10
CA ALA A 214 8.87 -15.52 -2.95
C ALA A 214 8.30 -14.72 -1.77
N PRO A 215 8.32 -15.26 -0.55
CA PRO A 215 8.12 -14.46 0.66
C PRO A 215 9.20 -13.39 0.79
N LEU A 216 8.81 -12.20 1.21
CA LEU A 216 9.70 -11.04 1.33
C LEU A 216 9.65 -10.46 2.73
N ILE A 217 10.78 -9.91 3.16
CA ILE A 217 10.93 -9.19 4.42
C ILE A 217 11.25 -7.74 4.08
N PHE A 218 10.55 -6.80 4.73
CA PHE A 218 10.88 -5.38 4.67
C PHE A 218 11.12 -4.84 6.07
N LYS A 219 12.30 -4.29 6.31
CA LYS A 219 12.50 -3.33 7.39
C LYS A 219 12.07 -1.97 6.89
N PHE A 220 11.40 -1.18 7.72
CA PHE A 220 10.96 0.16 7.33
C PHE A 220 11.00 1.14 8.49
N GLU A 221 11.21 2.40 8.13
CA GLU A 221 11.06 3.57 8.98
C GLU A 221 10.05 4.52 8.32
N LEU A 222 8.88 4.69 8.93
CA LEU A 222 7.81 5.59 8.49
C LEU A 222 8.06 7.01 9.01
N ILE A 223 8.36 7.91 8.08
CA ILE A 223 8.82 9.27 8.37
C ILE A 223 7.66 10.27 8.36
N ALA A 224 6.89 10.30 7.28
CA ALA A 224 5.81 11.25 7.09
C ALA A 224 4.69 10.66 6.25
N THR A 225 3.49 11.25 6.32
CA THR A 225 2.34 10.92 5.49
C THR A 225 1.71 12.19 4.95
N PHE A 226 1.08 12.09 3.78
CA PHE A 226 0.28 13.11 3.15
C PHE A 226 -1.02 12.46 2.67
N GLN A 227 -2.13 12.89 3.28
CA GLN A 227 -3.46 12.43 2.87
C GLN A 227 -3.69 12.78 1.40
N ASN A 228 -4.11 11.79 0.62
CA ASN A 228 -4.46 11.95 -0.78
C ASN A 228 -5.96 12.16 -0.97
N ASP A 229 -6.23 12.78 -2.10
CA ASP A 229 -7.49 13.14 -2.75
C ASP A 229 -7.01 13.27 -4.21
N HIS A 230 -7.09 12.15 -4.95
CA HIS A 230 -6.29 11.96 -6.17
C HIS A 230 -6.89 12.68 -7.38
N ASP A 231 -8.21 12.76 -7.46
CA ASP A 231 -9.00 13.55 -8.41
C ASP A 231 -9.13 15.03 -7.98
N GLY A 232 -9.06 15.34 -6.68
CA GLY A 232 -9.15 16.68 -6.14
C GLY A 232 -10.58 17.19 -5.90
N ASP A 233 -11.56 16.30 -5.72
CA ASP A 233 -12.96 16.62 -5.50
C ASP A 233 -13.31 16.93 -4.02
N GLY A 234 -12.34 16.75 -3.11
CA GLY A 234 -12.48 17.06 -1.70
C GLY A 234 -12.88 15.89 -0.81
N ILE A 235 -13.19 14.72 -1.37
CA ILE A 235 -13.25 13.45 -0.63
C ILE A 235 -11.86 12.81 -0.64
N PRO A 236 -11.30 12.45 0.53
CA PRO A 236 -10.05 11.73 0.56
C PRO A 236 -10.22 10.31 0.04
N SER A 237 -9.33 9.89 -0.85
CA SER A 237 -9.39 8.60 -1.55
C SER A 237 -9.69 7.37 -0.69
N TYR A 238 -9.20 7.32 0.56
CA TYR A 238 -9.50 6.18 1.44
C TYR A 238 -10.96 6.07 1.88
N LEU A 239 -11.76 7.14 1.74
CA LEU A 239 -13.20 7.15 2.02
C LEU A 239 -14.04 6.69 0.83
N GLU A 240 -13.40 6.57 -0.34
CA GLU A 240 -14.02 6.17 -1.61
C GLU A 240 -13.76 4.69 -1.93
N ASP A 241 -13.15 3.96 -1.01
CA ASP A 241 -13.27 2.50 -0.91
C ASP A 241 -14.61 2.26 -0.21
N LEU A 242 -15.67 2.14 -1.01
CA LEU A 242 -17.06 2.10 -0.58
C LEU A 242 -17.52 0.66 -0.36
N PHE A 243 -16.96 -0.29 -1.11
CA PHE A 243 -17.54 -1.62 -1.20
C PHE A 243 -16.65 -2.76 -0.74
N LYS A 244 -17.35 -3.74 -0.18
CA LYS A 244 -16.86 -5.07 0.13
C LYS A 244 -17.96 -6.09 0.00
N GLY A 245 -17.54 -7.36 -0.14
CA GLY A 245 -18.40 -8.52 0.12
C GLY A 245 -19.00 -8.61 1.53
N ASP A 246 -18.58 -7.77 2.50
CA ASP A 246 -19.19 -7.65 3.85
C ASP A 246 -19.96 -6.34 4.12
N GLY A 247 -19.99 -5.42 3.15
CA GLY A 247 -20.73 -4.16 3.21
C GLY A 247 -20.13 -3.09 4.14
N THR A 248 -18.80 -3.13 4.38
CA THR A 248 -18.10 -2.08 5.14
C THR A 248 -17.10 -1.30 4.26
N PRO A 249 -17.27 0.02 4.08
CA PRO A 249 -16.28 0.87 3.40
C PRO A 249 -14.89 0.81 4.04
N GLY A 250 -13.83 0.81 3.24
CA GLY A 250 -12.47 1.16 3.67
C GLY A 250 -11.68 0.09 4.41
N SER A 251 -12.07 -1.20 4.33
CA SER A 251 -11.62 -2.18 5.35
C SER A 251 -10.63 -3.26 4.88
N ASP A 252 -10.30 -3.43 3.59
CA ASP A 252 -9.23 -4.34 3.12
C ASP A 252 -8.08 -3.61 2.44
N ALA A 253 -8.21 -2.29 2.29
CA ALA A 253 -7.23 -1.47 1.64
C ALA A 253 -7.05 -1.86 0.17
N VAL A 254 -8.14 -2.06 -0.57
CA VAL A 254 -8.17 -2.35 -2.01
C VAL A 254 -9.25 -1.46 -2.63
N PHE A 255 -8.98 -0.87 -3.80
CA PHE A 255 -10.04 -0.29 -4.62
C PHE A 255 -10.39 -1.36 -5.65
N ASP A 256 -11.60 -1.88 -5.60
CA ASP A 256 -12.07 -2.93 -6.51
C ASP A 256 -12.91 -2.31 -7.62
N VAL A 257 -12.61 -2.68 -8.87
CA VAL A 257 -13.39 -2.28 -10.05
C VAL A 257 -13.57 -3.52 -10.89
N ASN A 258 -14.82 -3.91 -11.11
CA ASN A 258 -15.18 -5.07 -11.89
C ASN A 258 -15.15 -4.72 -13.38
N PHE A 259 -13.95 -4.70 -13.96
CA PHE A 259 -13.78 -4.46 -15.40
C PHE A 259 -14.43 -5.51 -16.31
N ASP A 260 -14.86 -6.66 -15.78
CA ASP A 260 -15.62 -7.68 -16.52
C ASP A 260 -17.13 -7.34 -16.58
N ASP A 261 -17.63 -6.54 -15.64
CA ASP A 261 -19.02 -6.09 -15.53
C ASP A 261 -19.12 -4.68 -14.90
N LEU A 262 -18.96 -3.63 -15.71
CA LEU A 262 -19.11 -2.22 -15.28
C LEU A 262 -20.56 -1.81 -14.89
N THR A 263 -21.43 -2.78 -14.65
CA THR A 263 -22.77 -2.52 -14.08
C THR A 263 -22.89 -3.10 -12.67
N ASP A 264 -21.75 -3.49 -12.09
CA ASP A 264 -21.65 -4.03 -10.76
C ASP A 264 -21.73 -2.91 -9.72
N GLU A 265 -22.94 -2.63 -9.23
CA GLU A 265 -23.21 -1.66 -8.15
C GLU A 265 -22.58 -2.07 -6.78
N THR A 266 -21.65 -3.02 -6.76
CA THR A 266 -20.98 -3.53 -5.56
C THR A 266 -19.46 -3.41 -5.61
N ASP A 267 -18.94 -2.58 -6.51
CA ASP A 267 -17.54 -2.20 -6.62
C ASP A 267 -17.36 -0.67 -6.45
N ASP A 268 -16.11 -0.18 -6.47
CA ASP A 268 -15.79 1.23 -6.20
C ASP A 268 -15.86 2.13 -7.47
N ASP A 269 -16.72 1.79 -8.43
CA ASP A 269 -17.00 2.54 -9.68
C ASP A 269 -18.51 2.80 -9.78
N THR A 270 -18.96 3.90 -9.16
CA THR A 270 -20.38 4.12 -8.85
C THR A 270 -21.24 4.34 -10.11
N ASP A 271 -20.72 5.02 -11.13
CA ASP A 271 -21.42 5.27 -12.39
C ASP A 271 -21.13 4.22 -13.49
N GLY A 272 -20.14 3.34 -13.25
CA GLY A 272 -19.77 2.25 -14.14
C GLY A 272 -19.05 2.71 -15.41
N ASP A 273 -18.34 3.83 -15.38
CA ASP A 273 -17.57 4.32 -16.53
C ASP A 273 -16.18 3.68 -16.67
N GLY A 274 -15.73 2.97 -15.62
CA GLY A 274 -14.44 2.30 -15.50
C GLY A 274 -13.38 3.11 -14.77
N ALA A 275 -13.68 4.33 -14.31
CA ALA A 275 -12.87 5.08 -13.36
C ALA A 275 -13.38 4.78 -11.93
N PRO A 276 -12.51 4.30 -11.02
CA PRO A 276 -12.90 4.19 -9.63
C PRO A 276 -13.13 5.60 -9.05
N ASN A 277 -14.07 5.73 -8.12
CA ASN A 277 -14.46 7.00 -7.48
C ASN A 277 -13.25 7.86 -7.07
N TYR A 278 -12.25 7.27 -6.40
CA TYR A 278 -11.03 7.99 -5.99
C TYR A 278 -10.18 8.59 -7.12
N PHE A 279 -10.56 8.38 -8.37
CA PHE A 279 -9.94 8.95 -9.56
C PHE A 279 -10.97 9.51 -10.55
N ASP A 280 -12.22 9.69 -10.12
CA ASP A 280 -13.30 10.38 -10.80
C ASP A 280 -13.64 11.68 -10.04
N THR A 281 -14.23 12.66 -10.70
CA THR A 281 -14.63 13.95 -10.08
C THR A 281 -16.15 14.13 -10.02
N ASP A 282 -16.89 13.17 -10.56
CA ASP A 282 -18.34 13.13 -10.79
C ASP A 282 -18.74 11.68 -10.59
N ASP A 283 -18.62 11.21 -9.33
CA ASP A 283 -18.62 9.80 -8.93
C ASP A 283 -19.83 8.99 -9.43
N ASP A 284 -21.00 9.61 -9.48
CA ASP A 284 -22.26 8.99 -9.92
C ASP A 284 -22.66 9.36 -11.37
N GLY A 285 -21.88 10.22 -12.02
CA GLY A 285 -22.07 10.61 -13.41
C GLY A 285 -23.33 11.43 -13.69
N ASP A 286 -23.92 12.09 -12.68
CA ASP A 286 -25.12 12.91 -12.83
C ASP A 286 -24.83 14.28 -13.52
N GLY A 287 -23.55 14.68 -13.55
CA GLY A 287 -23.04 15.91 -14.15
C GLY A 287 -22.87 17.09 -13.18
N ILE A 288 -23.06 16.87 -11.88
CA ILE A 288 -22.67 17.72 -10.76
C ILE A 288 -21.37 17.14 -10.20
N LEU A 289 -20.37 18.00 -9.95
CA LEU A 289 -19.11 17.49 -9.41
C LEU A 289 -19.32 17.07 -7.96
N THR A 290 -18.67 15.97 -7.54
CA THR A 290 -18.66 15.50 -6.14
C THR A 290 -18.33 16.62 -5.15
N GLU A 291 -17.42 17.55 -5.53
CA GLU A 291 -17.05 18.71 -4.70
C GLU A 291 -18.21 19.67 -4.39
N ASP A 292 -19.20 19.75 -5.29
CA ASP A 292 -20.38 20.61 -5.18
C ASP A 292 -21.53 19.95 -4.39
N GLU A 293 -21.39 18.68 -4.01
CA GLU A 293 -22.38 17.84 -3.32
C GLU A 293 -21.98 17.50 -1.88
N ILE A 294 -20.82 17.97 -1.45
CA ILE A 294 -20.37 17.85 -0.06
C ILE A 294 -20.24 19.22 0.59
N VAL A 295 -20.31 19.23 1.92
CA VAL A 295 -20.03 20.43 2.71
C VAL A 295 -18.80 20.21 3.58
N VAL A 296 -17.70 20.86 3.20
CA VAL A 296 -16.44 20.83 3.96
C VAL A 296 -16.37 21.98 4.96
N THR A 297 -16.14 21.67 6.23
CA THR A 297 -15.96 22.65 7.31
C THR A 297 -14.72 22.33 8.14
N THR A 298 -14.27 23.30 8.95
CA THR A 298 -13.15 23.10 9.86
C THR A 298 -13.51 23.48 11.28
N GLU A 299 -13.04 22.72 12.26
CA GLU A 299 -13.22 22.99 13.67
C GLU A 299 -11.86 23.13 14.36
N ASN A 300 -11.70 24.19 15.16
CA ASN A 300 -10.47 24.44 15.92
C ASN A 300 -10.70 24.22 17.43
N ARG A 301 -9.79 23.50 18.08
CA ARG A 301 -9.85 23.18 19.52
C ARG A 301 -8.49 23.30 20.18
N ALA A 302 -8.47 23.39 21.51
CA ALA A 302 -7.23 23.58 22.26
C ALA A 302 -6.36 22.31 22.28
N THR A 303 -6.98 21.13 22.16
CA THR A 303 -6.28 19.84 22.19
C THR A 303 -6.72 18.93 21.03
N ILE A 304 -5.81 18.04 20.61
CA ILE A 304 -6.12 17.02 19.60
C ILE A 304 -7.26 16.09 20.04
N GLU A 305 -7.34 15.80 21.34
CA GLU A 305 -8.39 14.93 21.90
C GLU A 305 -9.78 15.57 21.78
N GLU A 306 -9.88 16.89 21.87
CA GLU A 306 -11.13 17.61 21.64
C GLU A 306 -11.55 17.59 20.17
N ILE A 307 -10.60 17.53 19.22
CA ILE A 307 -10.90 17.33 17.79
C ILE A 307 -11.36 15.89 17.55
N LYS A 308 -10.61 14.90 18.03
CA LYS A 308 -10.91 13.48 17.84
C LYS A 308 -12.25 13.04 18.45
N ASN A 309 -12.75 13.77 19.44
CA ASN A 309 -14.04 13.50 20.10
C ASN A 309 -15.13 14.54 19.74
N LEU A 310 -15.02 15.21 18.59
CA LEU A 310 -16.11 16.08 18.12
C LEU A 310 -17.40 15.26 17.99
N PRO A 311 -18.54 15.78 18.47
CA PRO A 311 -19.83 15.17 18.17
C PRO A 311 -20.13 15.36 16.69
N LEU A 312 -20.16 14.25 15.94
CA LEU A 312 -20.49 14.22 14.52
C LEU A 312 -21.90 13.65 14.34
N GLU A 313 -22.65 14.22 13.39
CA GLU A 313 -23.89 13.61 12.90
C GLU A 313 -23.56 12.36 12.04
N SER A 314 -24.56 11.54 11.72
CA SER A 314 -24.34 10.28 10.98
C SER A 314 -23.79 10.46 9.56
N ASN A 315 -24.03 11.62 8.96
CA ASN A 315 -23.54 12.00 7.63
C ASN A 315 -22.26 12.85 7.68
N GLN A 316 -21.57 12.86 8.82
CA GLN A 316 -20.36 13.64 9.01
C GLN A 316 -19.16 12.76 9.31
N VAL A 317 -18.04 13.05 8.64
CA VAL A 317 -16.77 12.39 8.86
C VAL A 317 -15.70 13.42 9.20
N LEU A 318 -15.02 13.21 10.34
CA LEU A 318 -13.80 13.93 10.67
C LEU A 318 -12.65 13.24 9.92
N LEU A 319 -11.95 14.01 9.09
CA LEU A 319 -10.79 13.49 8.37
C LEU A 319 -9.65 13.14 9.31
N ASN A 320 -8.88 12.11 8.95
CA ASN A 320 -7.77 11.61 9.77
C ASN A 320 -6.67 12.68 10.00
N LYS A 321 -6.46 13.56 9.01
CA LYS A 321 -5.48 14.64 9.09
C LYS A 321 -5.94 15.77 10.01
N ILE A 322 -5.22 15.96 11.12
CA ILE A 322 -5.45 17.05 12.08
C ILE A 322 -4.23 17.97 12.09
N SER A 323 -4.42 19.24 11.75
CA SER A 323 -3.34 20.21 11.69
C SER A 323 -3.09 20.83 13.06
N LYS A 324 -1.81 20.86 13.49
CA LYS A 324 -1.39 21.63 14.67
C LYS A 324 -1.04 23.06 14.25
N GLU A 325 -1.73 24.02 14.84
CA GLU A 325 -1.59 25.43 14.53
C GLU A 325 -0.40 26.07 15.25
N THR A 326 0.05 27.22 14.72
CA THR A 326 1.18 27.97 15.31
C THR A 326 0.91 28.50 16.72
N ASP A 327 -0.36 28.69 17.09
CA ASP A 327 -0.78 29.09 18.43
C ASP A 327 -0.94 27.91 19.40
N GLY A 328 -0.66 26.68 18.93
CA GLY A 328 -0.73 25.45 19.69
C GLY A 328 -2.11 24.79 19.73
N THR A 329 -3.11 25.37 19.06
CA THR A 329 -4.42 24.73 18.84
C THR A 329 -4.35 23.66 17.75
N TYR A 330 -5.43 22.93 17.55
CA TYR A 330 -5.56 21.88 16.55
C TYR A 330 -6.80 22.14 15.70
N THR A 331 -6.66 22.01 14.39
CA THR A 331 -7.74 22.16 13.40
C THR A 331 -8.02 20.81 12.74
N GLY A 332 -9.26 20.35 12.82
CA GLY A 332 -9.76 19.19 12.09
C GLY A 332 -10.69 19.63 10.95
N THR A 333 -10.71 18.85 9.87
CA THR A 333 -11.62 19.03 8.73
C THR A 333 -12.76 18.03 8.83
N ILE A 334 -14.00 18.50 8.64
CA ILE A 334 -15.21 17.68 8.67
C ILE A 334 -15.87 17.77 7.30
N ILE A 335 -16.13 16.62 6.70
CA ILE A 335 -17.00 16.50 5.52
C ILE A 335 -18.40 16.18 6.02
N THR A 336 -19.40 16.86 5.45
CA THR A 336 -20.81 16.52 5.61
C THR A 336 -21.34 16.10 4.24
N PHE A 337 -21.75 14.85 4.11
CA PHE A 337 -22.38 14.32 2.91
C PHE A 337 -23.85 14.74 2.88
N THR A 338 -24.34 15.23 1.74
CA THR A 338 -25.76 15.57 1.57
C THR A 338 -26.54 14.39 1.03
N ASP A 339 -27.83 14.38 1.33
CA ASP A 339 -28.83 13.41 0.88
C ASP A 339 -30.09 14.26 0.67
N SER A 340 -30.19 14.81 -0.54
CA SER A 340 -31.12 15.87 -0.92
C SER A 340 -32.54 15.35 -1.08
N ASP A 341 -32.70 14.09 -1.45
CA ASP A 341 -33.98 13.45 -1.73
C ASP A 341 -34.47 12.57 -0.54
N SER A 342 -33.59 12.26 0.42
CA SER A 342 -33.80 11.46 1.62
C SER A 342 -34.07 9.98 1.38
N ASP A 343 -33.46 9.39 0.36
CA ASP A 343 -33.56 7.96 0.05
C ASP A 343 -32.56 7.09 0.84
N GLY A 344 -31.50 7.70 1.37
CA GLY A 344 -30.46 7.08 2.18
C GLY A 344 -29.14 6.79 1.46
N ILE A 345 -29.00 7.19 0.20
CA ILE A 345 -27.76 7.32 -0.55
C ILE A 345 -27.31 8.80 -0.44
N TYR A 346 -26.02 9.06 -0.50
CA TYR A 346 -25.53 10.44 -0.48
C TYR A 346 -25.46 10.96 -1.91
N ASP A 347 -25.69 12.27 -2.08
CA ASP A 347 -25.81 12.92 -3.38
C ASP A 347 -24.66 12.54 -4.32
N TYR A 348 -23.39 12.56 -3.87
CA TYR A 348 -22.22 12.16 -4.69
C TYR A 348 -22.18 10.69 -5.14
N LEU A 349 -23.17 9.87 -4.77
CA LEU A 349 -23.29 8.46 -5.13
C LEU A 349 -24.68 8.16 -5.72
N ASP A 350 -25.46 9.18 -6.08
CA ASP A 350 -26.88 9.08 -6.41
C ASP A 350 -27.24 9.86 -7.69
N ASP A 351 -27.51 9.14 -8.77
CA ASP A 351 -27.74 9.70 -10.11
C ASP A 351 -29.10 10.43 -10.33
N GLU A 352 -29.94 10.60 -9.29
CA GLU A 352 -31.36 11.03 -9.38
C GLU A 352 -31.70 12.53 -9.18
#